data_AF-A0A8T0LIW6-F1
#
_entry.id   AF-A0A8T0LIW6-F1
#
_cell.length_a   1.000
_cell.length_b   1.000
_cell.length_c   1.000
_cell.angle_alpha   90.00
_cell.angle_beta   90.00
_cell.angle_gamma   90.00
#
_symmetry.space_group_name_H-M   'P 1'
#
loop_
_entity.id
_entity.type
_entity.pdbx_description
1 polymer ?
#
loop_
_entity_poly.entity_id
_entity_poly.type
_entity_poly.pdbx_seq_one_letter_code
_entity_poly.pdbx_strand_id
1 'polypeptide(L)'
;IRLRINEPDRPRPYRSPFGVVGAVVCLVLCVAGMVSIIYSGVSSYEFLASIIVAILYFGIGAVYFVVHVQSRFEVAPNTKTVRENLLSSASSKV
;
A
#
# COMPACT_ATOMS: atom_id res chain seq x y z
N ILE A 1 7.58 -1.35 7.22
CA ILE A 1 7.69 -0.97 8.66
C ILE A 1 6.38 -1.23 9.42
N ARG A 2 5.24 -0.68 8.98
CA ARG A 2 3.93 -0.77 9.65
C ARG A 2 3.50 -2.18 10.14
N LEU A 3 3.66 -3.23 9.32
CA LEU A 3 3.31 -4.61 9.71
C LEU A 3 4.13 -5.14 10.89
N ARG A 4 5.34 -4.61 11.11
CA ARG A 4 6.17 -5.01 12.26
C ARG A 4 5.73 -4.35 13.56
N ILE A 5 5.02 -3.22 13.48
CA ILE A 5 4.46 -2.51 14.64
C ILE A 5 3.08 -3.07 14.97
N ASN A 6 2.21 -3.26 13.97
CA ASN A 6 0.80 -3.62 14.21
C ASN A 6 0.57 -5.12 14.42
N GLU A 7 1.42 -5.98 13.85
CA GLU A 7 1.28 -7.45 13.94
C GLU A 7 2.64 -8.10 14.26
N PRO A 8 3.20 -7.87 15.46
CA PRO A 8 4.53 -8.37 15.82
C PRO A 8 4.57 -9.90 15.89
N ASP A 9 3.54 -10.52 16.45
CA ASP A 9 3.48 -11.97 16.76
C ASP A 9 3.10 -12.86 15.57
N ARG A 10 2.77 -12.26 14.42
CA ARG A 10 2.45 -13.01 13.21
C ARG A 10 3.66 -13.85 12.79
N PRO A 11 3.51 -15.17 12.50
CA PRO A 11 4.62 -16.00 12.06
C PRO A 11 5.17 -15.48 10.73
N ARG A 12 6.49 -15.30 10.64
CA ARG A 12 7.19 -14.77 9.47
C ARG A 12 8.19 -15.82 8.98
N PRO A 13 7.91 -16.53 7.86
CA PRO A 13 8.82 -17.52 7.27
C PRO A 13 10.17 -16.92 6.87
N TYR A 14 10.19 -15.63 6.51
CA TYR A 14 11.40 -14.88 6.20
C TYR A 14 11.40 -13.53 6.94
N ARG A 15 12.58 -13.13 7.42
CA ARG A 15 12.83 -11.80 7.99
C ARG A 15 14.01 -11.18 7.26
N SER A 16 13.92 -9.88 6.95
CA SER A 16 15.04 -9.16 6.37
C SER A 16 16.26 -9.23 7.30
N PRO A 17 17.46 -9.50 6.78
CA PRO A 17 18.67 -9.59 7.60
C PRO A 17 18.98 -8.25 8.31
N PHE A 18 18.68 -7.12 7.65
CA PHE A 18 18.87 -5.77 8.19
C PHE A 18 17.63 -5.19 8.90
N GLY A 19 16.59 -6.00 9.12
CA GLY A 19 15.41 -5.61 9.90
C GLY A 19 14.73 -4.32 9.41
N VAL A 20 14.38 -3.45 10.36
CA VAL A 20 13.71 -2.16 10.11
C VAL A 20 14.67 -1.14 9.53
N VAL A 21 15.92 -1.12 10.00
CA VAL A 21 16.94 -0.15 9.57
C VAL A 21 17.18 -0.27 8.06
N GLY A 22 17.36 -1.50 7.56
CA GLY A 22 17.50 -1.75 6.13
C GLY A 22 16.27 -1.34 5.32
N ALA A 23 15.06 -1.50 5.88
CA ALA A 23 13.84 -1.04 5.22
C ALA A 23 13.75 0.50 5.15
N VAL A 24 14.23 1.21 6.17
CA VAL A 24 14.29 2.68 6.17
C VAL A 24 15.31 3.17 5.14
N VAL A 25 16.53 2.61 5.13
CA VAL A 25 17.56 2.97 4.14
C VAL A 25 17.07 2.72 2.72
N CYS A 26 16.46 1.56 2.46
CA CYS A 26 15.88 1.24 1.16
C CYS A 26 14.82 2.28 0.74
N LEU A 27 13.92 2.66 1.66
CA LEU A 27 12.90 3.67 1.38
C LEU A 27 13.53 5.03 1.05
N VAL A 28 14.55 5.46 1.81
CA VAL A 28 15.29 6.69 1.54
C VAL A 28 15.93 6.67 0.16
N LEU A 29 16.59 5.56 -0.21
CA LEU A 29 17.21 5.41 -1.53
C LEU A 29 16.18 5.42 -2.66
N CYS A 30 15.02 4.78 -2.48
CA CYS A 30 13.94 4.83 -3.46
C CYS A 30 13.42 6.27 -3.65
N VAL A 31 13.23 7.03 -2.57
CA VAL A 31 12.81 8.43 -2.65
C VAL A 31 13.88 9.27 -3.33
N ALA A 32 15.14 9.13 -2.95
CA ALA A 32 16.25 9.85 -3.57
C ALA A 32 16.37 9.56 -5.06
N GLY A 33 16.27 8.28 -5.46
CA GLY A 33 16.27 7.87 -6.86
C GLY A 33 15.10 8.46 -7.64
N MET A 34 13.89 8.43 -7.07
CA MET A 34 12.71 9.03 -7.70
C MET A 34 12.87 10.54 -7.88
N VAL A 35 13.33 11.26 -6.85
CA VAL A 35 13.62 12.69 -6.93
C VAL A 35 14.69 12.98 -7.98
N SER A 36 15.75 12.17 -8.04
CA SER A 36 16.81 12.32 -9.03
C SER A 36 16.28 12.13 -10.46
N ILE A 37 15.43 11.13 -10.69
CA ILE A 37 14.80 10.87 -11.99
C ILE A 37 13.91 12.04 -12.39
N ILE A 38 13.07 12.52 -11.47
CA ILE A 38 12.18 13.66 -11.75
C ILE A 38 13.00 14.91 -12.06
N TYR A 39 13.96 15.26 -11.19
CA TYR A 39 14.79 16.46 -11.36
C TYR A 39 15.63 16.41 -12.64
N SER A 40 16.26 15.28 -12.94
CA SER A 40 17.04 15.11 -14.17
C SER A 40 16.17 15.06 -15.42
N GLY A 41 14.95 14.53 -15.32
CA GLY A 41 14.07 14.29 -16.45
C GLY A 41 13.28 15.51 -16.90
N VAL A 42 12.98 16.46 -16.00
CA VAL A 42 12.25 17.70 -16.34
C VAL A 42 13.02 18.63 -17.29
N SER A 43 14.29 18.34 -17.62
CA SER A 43 14.99 19.02 -18.71
C SER A 43 14.41 18.72 -20.10
N SER A 44 13.65 17.63 -20.26
CA SER A 44 12.96 17.28 -21.51
C SER A 44 11.45 17.42 -21.38
N TYR A 45 10.83 18.09 -22.35
CA TYR A 45 9.39 18.36 -22.34
C TYR A 45 8.55 17.08 -22.37
N GLU A 46 8.95 16.09 -23.17
CA GLU A 46 8.29 14.79 -23.27
C GLU A 46 8.21 14.05 -21.93
N PHE A 47 9.29 14.09 -21.15
CA PHE A 47 9.31 13.41 -19.86
C PHE A 47 8.44 14.13 -18.83
N LEU A 48 8.48 15.47 -18.80
CA LEU A 48 7.61 16.26 -17.93
C LEU A 48 6.13 16.03 -18.26
N ALA A 49 5.77 15.98 -19.55
CA ALA A 49 4.42 15.65 -19.98
C ALA A 49 3.97 14.27 -19.46
N SER A 50 4.84 13.25 -19.54
CA SER A 50 4.54 11.91 -19.04
C SER A 50 4.29 11.87 -17.53
N ILE A 51 5.04 12.64 -16.73
CA ILE A 51 4.83 12.77 -15.29
C ILE A 51 3.47 13.41 -15.00
N ILE A 52 3.13 14.50 -15.70
CA ILE A 52 1.85 15.20 -15.51
C ILE A 52 0.68 14.27 -15.82
N VAL A 53 0.75 13.52 -16.93
CA VAL A 53 -0.30 12.55 -17.29
C VAL A 53 -0.41 11.46 -16.22
N ALA A 54 0.71 10.96 -15.70
CA ALA A 54 0.69 9.97 -14.62
C ALA A 54 0.01 10.53 -13.36
N ILE A 55 0.35 11.75 -12.94
CA ILE A 55 -0.25 12.40 -11.77
C ILE A 55 -1.76 12.58 -11.97
N LEU A 56 -2.20 13.05 -13.14
CA LEU A 56 -3.62 13.21 -13.45
C LEU A 56 -4.35 11.87 -13.43
N TYR A 57 -3.78 10.84 -14.04
CA TYR A 57 -4.37 9.51 -14.08
C TYR A 57 -4.54 8.91 -12.68
N PHE A 58 -3.49 8.93 -11.86
CA PHE A 58 -3.57 8.47 -10.47
C PHE A 58 -4.48 9.35 -9.61
N GLY A 59 -4.51 10.66 -9.85
CA GLY A 59 -5.41 11.59 -9.18
C GLY A 59 -6.88 11.29 -9.47
N ILE A 60 -7.24 11.10 -10.74
CA ILE A 60 -8.60 10.71 -11.14
C ILE A 60 -8.97 9.35 -10.52
N GLY A 61 -8.07 8.37 -10.57
CA GLY A 61 -8.28 7.07 -9.94
C GLY A 61 -8.51 7.16 -8.43
N ALA A 62 -7.75 8.02 -7.73
CA ALA A 62 -7.91 8.26 -6.31
C ALA A 62 -9.26 8.93 -5.99
N VAL A 63 -9.67 9.93 -6.77
CA VAL A 63 -10.98 10.59 -6.61
C VAL A 63 -12.11 9.59 -6.86
N TYR A 64 -12.03 8.78 -7.91
CA TYR A 64 -13.01 7.72 -8.18
C TYR A 64 -13.09 6.71 -7.03
N PHE A 65 -11.94 6.29 -6.50
CA PHE A 65 -11.86 5.38 -5.37
C PHE A 65 -12.58 5.95 -4.14
N VAL A 66 -12.27 7.19 -3.75
CA VAL A 66 -12.87 7.82 -2.56
C VAL A 66 -14.38 8.05 -2.75
N VAL A 67 -14.81 8.52 -3.92
CA VAL A 67 -16.23 8.87 -4.15
C VAL A 67 -17.11 7.64 -4.33
N HIS A 68 -16.67 6.64 -5.11
CA HIS A 68 -17.54 5.53 -5.53
C HIS A 68 -17.19 4.18 -4.89
N VAL A 69 -15.91 3.91 -4.63
CA VAL A 69 -15.45 2.58 -4.21
C VAL A 69 -15.39 2.49 -2.67
N GLN A 70 -14.98 3.55 -1.99
CA GLN A 70 -14.82 3.56 -0.54
C GLN A 70 -16.12 3.20 0.21
N SER A 71 -17.27 3.71 -0.27
CA SER A 71 -18.59 3.38 0.29
C SER A 71 -18.90 1.88 0.22
N ARG A 72 -18.36 1.14 -0.74
CA ARG A 72 -18.55 -0.32 -0.85
C ARG A 72 -17.78 -1.10 0.22
N PHE A 73 -16.66 -0.58 0.71
CA PHE A 73 -15.90 -1.23 1.78
C PHE A 73 -16.51 -1.01 3.17
N GLU A 74 -17.23 0.09 3.36
CA GLU A 74 -17.94 0.37 4.61
C GLU A 74 -19.19 -0.50 4.78
N VAL A 75 -19.83 -0.88 3.67
CA VAL A 75 -20.97 -1.82 3.62
C VAL A 75 -20.51 -3.29 3.62
N ALA A 76 -19.25 -3.56 3.28
CA ALA A 76 -18.70 -4.91 3.38
C ALA A 76 -18.64 -5.34 4.87
N PRO A 77 -19.13 -6.54 5.23
CA PRO A 77 -19.13 -6.97 6.62
C PRO A 77 -17.72 -6.87 7.19
N ASN A 78 -17.60 -6.20 8.34
CA ASN A 78 -16.34 -5.97 9.04
C ASN A 78 -15.51 -7.26 9.05
N THR A 79 -14.23 -7.18 8.71
CA THR A 79 -13.35 -8.36 8.60
C THR A 79 -13.33 -9.17 9.89
N LYS A 80 -13.59 -8.52 11.04
CA LYS A 80 -13.79 -9.16 12.34
C LYS A 80 -15.06 -10.03 12.35
N THR A 81 -16.20 -9.47 11.93
CA THR A 81 -17.49 -10.17 11.83
C THR A 81 -17.45 -11.31 10.80
N VAL A 82 -16.79 -11.12 9.66
CA VAL A 82 -16.59 -12.21 8.67
C VAL A 82 -15.75 -13.33 9.26
N ARG A 83 -14.65 -12.99 9.95
CA ARG A 83 -13.79 -13.99 10.61
C ARG A 83 -14.54 -14.74 11.72
N GLU A 84 -15.34 -14.04 12.53
CA GLU A 84 -16.18 -14.65 13.58
C GLU A 84 -17.23 -15.59 12.98
N ASN A 85 -17.90 -15.20 11.88
CA ASN A 85 -18.85 -16.05 11.18
C ASN A 85 -18.20 -17.32 10.60
N LEU A 86 -16.98 -17.21 10.07
CA LEU A 86 -16.22 -18.36 9.56
C LEU A 86 -15.76 -19.30 10.68
N LEU A 87 -15.32 -18.75 11.81
CA LEU A 87 -14.92 -19.55 12.99
C LEU A 87 -16.11 -20.24 13.65
N SER A 88 -17.26 -19.55 13.75
CA SER A 88 -18.52 -20.12 14.26
C SER A 88 -19.03 -21.27 13.37
N SER A 89 -18.97 -21.09 12.06
CA SER A 89 -19.37 -22.13 11.08
C SER A 89 -18.45 -23.35 11.11
N ALA A 90 -17.16 -23.17 11.42
CA ALA A 90 -16.21 -24.26 11.60
C ALA A 90 -16.43 -25.03 12.92
N SER A 91 -16.87 -24.34 13.98
CA SER A 91 -17.13 -24.95 15.30
C SER A 91 -18.45 -25.72 15.37
N SER A 92 -19.43 -25.39 14.53
CA SER A 92 -20.78 -26.01 14.53
C SER A 92 -20.83 -27.42 13.91
N LYS A 93 -19.71 -27.91 13.36
CA LYS A 93 -19.61 -29.26 12.74
C LYS A 93 -18.98 -30.32 13.66
N VAL A 94 -18.94 -30.10 14.97
CA VAL A 94 -18.51 -31.08 15.97
C VAL A 94 -19.72 -31.61 16.73
#